data_AF-A0A0S8GH47-F1
#
_entry.id   AF-A0A0S8GH47-F1
#
_cell.length_a   1.000
_cell.length_b   1.000
_cell.length_c   1.000
_cell.angle_alpha   90.00
_cell.angle_beta   90.00
_cell.angle_gamma   90.00
#
_symmetry.space_group_name_H-M   'P 1'
#
loop_
_entity.id
_entity.type
_entity.pdbx_description
1 polymer ?
#
loop_
_entity_poly.entity_id
_entity_poly.type
_entity_poly.pdbx_seq_one_letter_code
_entity_poly.pdbx_strand_id
1 'polypeptide(L)' 'MVNPGELLYRVSIRVRADFDGIINLKSKEIDLKKEFEKIQSVPEDLLEEEVYREFDFVLCPRCKEIYCANPLHLPLGRT' A
#
# COMPACT_ATOMS: atom_id res chain seq x y z
N MET A 1 -0.42 -24.16 9.41
CA MET A 1 -1.89 -24.16 9.22
C MET A 1 -2.52 -23.62 10.49
N VAL A 2 -3.68 -22.95 10.39
CA VAL A 2 -4.50 -22.55 11.54
C VAL A 2 -5.45 -23.71 11.81
N ASN A 3 -5.42 -24.30 13.02
CA ASN A 3 -6.32 -25.42 13.34
C ASN A 3 -7.63 -24.90 13.99
N PRO A 4 -8.75 -25.64 13.83
CA PRO A 4 -10.00 -25.31 14.52
C PRO A 4 -9.81 -25.23 16.05
N GLY A 5 -10.28 -24.14 16.66
CA GLY A 5 -10.19 -23.92 18.11
C GLY A 5 -8.91 -23.26 18.61
N GLU A 6 -7.90 -23.05 17.74
CA GLU A 6 -6.68 -22.32 18.08
C GLU A 6 -6.84 -20.80 17.90
N LEU A 7 -5.91 -20.04 18.50
CA LEU A 7 -5.82 -18.60 18.29
C LEU A 7 -5.44 -18.29 16.84
N LEU A 8 -6.22 -17.40 16.22
CA LEU A 8 -5.93 -16.81 14.92
C LEU A 8 -5.59 -15.33 15.09
N TYR A 9 -4.70 -14.82 14.25
CA TYR A 9 -4.32 -13.41 14.23
C TYR A 9 -4.64 -12.82 12.86
N ARG A 10 -5.22 -11.62 12.83
CA ARG A 10 -5.48 -10.88 11.60
C ARG A 10 -4.48 -9.75 11.46
N VAL A 11 -3.84 -9.66 10.29
CA VAL A 11 -2.95 -8.55 9.91
C VAL A 11 -3.59 -7.81 8.76
N SER A 12 -3.88 -6.52 8.96
CA SER A 12 -4.44 -5.64 7.94
C SER A 12 -3.41 -4.55 7.59
N ILE A 13 -2.99 -4.49 6.33
CA ILE A 13 -2.03 -3.51 5.82
C ILE A 13 -2.79 -2.55 4.90
N ARG A 14 -2.72 -1.24 5.16
CA ARG A 14 -3.35 -0.20 4.33
C ARG A 14 -2.29 0.74 3.78
N VAL A 15 -2.27 0.89 2.46
CA VAL A 15 -1.44 1.86 1.75
C VAL A 15 -2.38 2.89 1.15
N ARG A 16 -2.10 4.18 1.37
CA ARG A 16 -2.89 5.29 0.83
C ARG A 16 -1.95 6.34 0.29
N ALA A 17 -2.29 6.89 -0.87
CA ALA A 17 -1.68 8.14 -1.30
C ALA A 17 -2.04 9.23 -0.30
N ASP A 18 -1.05 10.00 0.13
CA ASP A 18 -1.23 11.16 0.99
C ASP A 18 -0.73 12.42 0.27
N PHE A 19 -1.37 13.55 0.57
CA PHE A 19 -1.07 14.82 -0.07
C PHE A 19 -0.60 15.82 1.00
N ASP A 20 0.61 16.35 0.84
CA ASP A 20 1.27 17.22 1.82
C ASP A 20 0.68 18.65 1.90
N GLY A 21 -0.35 18.94 1.11
CA GLY A 21 -1.04 20.22 1.08
C GLY A 21 -0.32 21.29 0.24
N ILE A 22 0.85 21.00 -0.34
CA ILE A 22 1.65 21.98 -1.07
C ILE A 22 1.42 21.81 -2.58
N ILE A 23 0.62 22.71 -3.15
CA ILE A 23 0.48 22.83 -4.61
C ILE A 23 1.47 23.90 -5.09
N ASN A 24 2.56 23.47 -5.74
CA ASN A 24 3.53 24.41 -6.32
C ASN A 24 3.03 24.96 -7.67
N LEU A 25 2.16 25.97 -7.62
CA LEU A 25 1.57 26.64 -8.79
C LEU A 25 2.58 27.45 -9.63
N LYS A 26 3.87 27.47 -9.27
CA LYS A 26 4.88 28.33 -9.92
C LYS A 26 5.49 27.74 -11.19
N SER A 27 5.14 26.53 -11.61
CA SER A 27 5.79 25.88 -12.74
C SER A 27 4.81 25.37 -13.80
N LYS A 28 4.93 25.99 -14.99
CA LYS A 28 4.37 25.62 -16.31
C LYS A 28 2.86 25.85 -16.48
N GLU A 29 2.50 26.36 -17.66
CA GLU A 29 1.17 26.14 -18.23
C GLU A 29 0.93 24.62 -18.23
N ILE A 30 0.04 24.18 -17.34
CA ILE A 30 -0.39 22.79 -17.31
C ILE A 30 -1.38 22.63 -18.45
N ASP A 31 -1.00 21.85 -19.46
CA ASP A 31 -1.94 21.43 -20.50
C ASP A 31 -2.88 20.38 -19.89
N LEU A 32 -3.98 20.88 -19.31
CA LEU A 32 -4.99 20.07 -18.66
C LEU A 32 -5.51 18.96 -19.58
N LYS A 33 -5.59 19.20 -20.90
CA LYS A 33 -6.06 18.21 -21.86
C LYS A 33 -5.12 17.02 -21.92
N LYS A 34 -3.82 17.28 -21.95
CA LYS A 34 -2.78 16.23 -21.96
C LYS A 34 -2.76 15.43 -20.67
N GLU A 35 -2.97 16.06 -19.51
CA GLU A 35 -3.05 15.34 -18.23
C GLU A 35 -4.33 14.47 -18.14
N PHE A 36 -5.46 14.97 -18.64
CA PHE A 36 -6.70 14.19 -18.75
C PHE A 36 -6.55 12.98 -19.68
N GLU A 37 -5.90 13.15 -20.84
CA GLU A 37 -5.63 12.06 -21.77
C GLU A 37 -4.74 10.97 -21.15
N LYS A 38 -3.74 11.36 -20.35
CA LYS A 38 -2.92 10.40 -19.59
C LYS A 38 -3.77 9.59 -18.62
N ILE A 39 -4.60 10.24 -17.80
CA ILE A 39 -5.44 9.55 -16.81
C ILE A 39 -6.42 8.61 -17.52
N GLN A 40 -7.01 9.03 -18.63
CA GLN A 40 -7.92 8.19 -19.43
C GLN A 40 -7.22 7.00 -20.10
N SER A 41 -5.90 7.08 -20.33
CA SER A 41 -5.12 5.98 -20.90
C SER A 41 -4.72 4.91 -19.87
N VAL A 42 -4.89 5.20 -18.58
CA VAL A 42 -4.57 4.26 -17.50
C VAL A 42 -5.85 3.49 -17.12
N PRO A 43 -5.81 2.15 -17.10
CA PRO A 43 -6.87 1.32 -16.54
C PRO A 43 -7.26 1.75 -15.12
N GLU A 44 -8.56 1.77 -14.84
CA GLU A 44 -9.13 2.26 -13.56
C GLU A 44 -8.60 1.49 -12.35
N ASP A 45 -8.40 0.17 -12.49
CA ASP A 45 -7.82 -0.72 -11.48
C ASP A 45 -6.40 -0.33 -11.09
N LEU A 46 -5.59 0.18 -12.03
CA LEU A 46 -4.24 0.64 -11.75
C LEU A 46 -4.24 2.01 -11.05
N LEU A 47 -5.20 2.88 -11.37
CA LEU A 47 -5.38 4.16 -10.68
C LEU A 47 -5.82 3.96 -9.23
N GLU A 48 -6.77 3.04 -9.00
CA GLU A 48 -7.20 2.67 -7.65
C GLU A 48 -6.04 2.12 -6.82
N GLU A 49 -5.23 1.25 -7.42
CA GLU A 49 -4.05 0.67 -6.80
C GLU A 49 -2.95 1.69 -6.41
N GLU A 50 -2.87 2.82 -7.10
CA GLU A 50 -1.95 3.92 -6.77
C GLU A 50 -2.46 4.78 -5.59
N VAL A 51 -3.79 4.87 -5.44
CA VAL A 51 -4.42 5.69 -4.40
C VAL A 51 -4.66 4.91 -3.12
N TYR A 52 -5.05 3.63 -3.22
CA TYR A 52 -5.45 2.81 -2.11
C TYR A 52 -5.15 1.33 -2.34
N ARG A 53 -4.51 0.68 -1.36
CA ARG A 53 -4.47 -0.79 -1.28
C ARG A 53 -4.69 -1.27 0.12
N GLU A 54 -5.43 -2.37 0.25
CA GLU A 54 -5.63 -3.07 1.52
C GLU A 54 -5.31 -4.56 1.36
N PHE A 55 -4.53 -5.09 2.30
CA PHE A 55 -4.22 -6.51 2.39
C PHE A 55 -4.69 -7.04 3.73
N ASP A 56 -5.42 -8.15 3.70
CA ASP A 56 -5.89 -8.85 4.89
C ASP A 56 -5.34 -10.27 4.94
N PHE A 57 -4.55 -10.55 5.96
CA PHE A 57 -3.95 -11.86 6.17
C PHE A 57 -4.44 -12.48 7.48
N VAL A 58 -4.69 -13.79 7.44
CA VAL A 58 -4.92 -14.60 8.64
C VAL A 58 -3.65 -15.39 8.92
N LEU A 59 -3.08 -15.20 10.11
CA LEU A 59 -1.84 -15.81 10.56
C LEU A 59 -2.10 -16.80 11.69
N CYS A 60 -1.40 -17.93 11.67
CA CYS A 60 -1.24 -18.77 12.85
C CYS A 60 -0.23 -18.14 13.84
N PRO A 61 -0.13 -18.64 15.09
CA PRO A 61 0.78 -18.08 16.10
C PRO A 61 2.23 -17.92 15.61
N ARG A 62 2.79 -18.94 14.94
CA ARG A 62 4.16 -18.91 14.40
C ARG A 62 4.33 -17.83 13.32
N CYS A 63 3.38 -17.71 12.39
CA CYS A 63 3.47 -16.70 11.32
C CYS A 63 3.36 -15.28 11.87
N LYS A 64 2.55 -15.09 12.92
CA LYS A 64 2.46 -13.80 13.63
C LYS A 64 3.79 -13.39 14.25
N GLU A 65 4.52 -14.32 14.87
CA GLU A 65 5.84 -14.03 15.45
C GLU A 65 6.85 -13.62 14.38
N ILE A 66 6.90 -14.34 13.26
CA ILE A 66 7.79 -14.04 12.13
C ILE A 66 7.47 -12.66 11.55
N TYR A 67 6.19 -12.37 11.29
CA TYR A 67 5.77 -11.09 10.74
C TYR A 67 6.10 -9.93 11.68
N CYS A 68 5.81 -10.05 12.97
CA CYS A 68 6.11 -9.00 13.95
C CYS A 68 7.61 -8.75 14.14
N ALA A 69 8.47 -9.74 13.90
CA ALA A 69 9.92 -9.57 13.99
C ALA A 69 10.50 -8.73 12.84
N ASN A 70 9.92 -8.85 11.63
CA ASN A 70 10.33 -8.07 10.47
C ASN A 70 9.18 -7.90 9.46
N PRO A 71 8.26 -6.94 9.68
CA PRO A 71 7.03 -6.81 8.90
C PRO A 71 7.25 -6.52 7.41
N LEU A 72 8.38 -5.87 7.07
CA LEU A 72 8.74 -5.51 5.70
C LEU A 72 9.75 -6.48 5.07
N HIS A 73 10.14 -7.53 5.80
CA HIS A 73 11.18 -8.48 5.41
C HIS A 73 12.46 -7.81 4.87
N LEU A 74 12.82 -6.65 5.41
CA LEU A 74 14.01 -5.91 4.98
C LEU A 74 15.26 -6.59 5.55
N PRO A 75 16.40 -6.59 4.84
CA PRO A 75 17.65 -7.04 5.41
C PRO A 75 17.93 -6.25 6.69
N LEU A 76 18.15 -6.96 7.80
CA LEU A 76 18.62 -6.31 9.03
C LEU A 76 20.07 -5.88 8.79
N GLY A 77 20.23 -4.62 8.39
CA GLY A 77 21.53 -4.04 8.10
C GLY A 77 22.34 -3.88 9.38
N ARG A 78 23.58 -4.39 9.37
CA ARG A 78 24.69 -3.75 10.08
C ARG A 78 24.69 -2.28 9.66
N THR A 79 24.32 -1.40 10.58
CA THR A 79 24.64 0.02 10.50
C THR A 79 26.07 0.24 10.98
#